data_AF-A0A0N9HZS2-F1
#
_entry.id   AF-A0A0N9HZS2-F1
#
_cell.length_a   1.000
_cell.length_b   1.000
_cell.length_c   1.000
_cell.angle_alpha   90.00
_cell.angle_beta   90.00
_cell.angle_gamma   90.00
#
_symmetry.space_group_name_H-M   'P 1'
#
loop_
_entity.id
_entity.type
_entity.pdbx_description
1 polymer ?
#
loop_
_entity_poly.entity_id
_entity_poly.type
_entity_poly.pdbx_seq_one_letter_code
_entity_poly.pdbx_strand_id
1 'polypeptide(L)'
;MRSSRLPDEKRAEIAEDIRRTAGTPDGSYRKIAARHSVGVATVQTVAKENGLADAWKDGHEQTRAATEVKTANAAARRAQLQVDLLGDAQELRERMFGNVRHLHVVKVAGEFAGESVEHTVVPTGPREWRDIMSAIGVASSKSVELARLEAEQAGAGQASGLLEQFERSLRSARVAREQAIDEAP
;
A
#
# COMPACT_ATOMS: atom_id res chain seq x y z
N MET A 1 25.10 -11.50 34.63
CA MET A 1 26.22 -10.97 33.84
C MET A 1 26.10 -9.45 33.77
N ARG A 2 27.06 -8.72 34.34
CA ARG A 2 27.05 -7.24 34.29
C ARG A 2 27.35 -6.83 32.85
N SER A 3 26.36 -6.28 32.15
CA SER A 3 26.59 -5.60 30.88
C SER A 3 27.63 -4.50 31.13
N SER A 4 28.80 -4.61 30.50
CA SER A 4 29.79 -3.54 30.53
C SER A 4 29.15 -2.32 29.91
N ARG A 5 29.07 -1.24 30.69
CA ARG A 5 28.57 0.05 30.21
C ARG A 5 29.47 0.49 29.06
N LEU A 6 28.87 0.91 27.96
CA LEU A 6 29.61 1.43 26.80
C LEU A 6 30.50 2.60 27.26
N PRO A 7 31.74 2.75 26.75
CA PRO A 7 32.59 3.90 27.08
C PRO A 7 31.89 5.23 26.75
N ASP A 8 32.03 6.23 27.63
CA ASP A 8 31.29 7.50 27.50
C ASP A 8 31.61 8.25 26.21
N GLU A 9 32.86 8.18 25.72
CA GLU A 9 33.27 8.72 24.42
C GLU A 9 32.42 8.17 23.27
N LYS A 10 32.25 6.85 23.23
CA LYS A 10 31.43 6.19 22.19
C LYS A 10 29.95 6.54 22.32
N ARG A 11 29.47 6.82 23.54
CA ARG A 11 28.09 7.28 23.77
C ARG A 11 27.90 8.71 23.27
N ALA A 12 28.91 9.56 23.43
CA ALA A 12 28.92 10.92 22.90
C ALA A 12 28.92 10.93 21.37
N GLU A 13 29.72 10.08 20.73
CA GLU A 13 29.73 9.89 19.26
C GLU A 13 28.36 9.46 18.73
N ILE A 14 27.71 8.49 19.39
CA ILE A 14 26.35 8.05 19.04
C ILE A 14 25.35 9.22 19.20
N ALA A 15 25.44 9.98 20.30
CA ALA A 15 24.55 11.11 20.53
C ALA A 15 24.74 12.22 19.47
N GLU A 16 25.97 12.50 19.06
CA GLU A 16 26.25 13.45 17.98
C GLU A 16 25.72 12.96 16.63
N ASP A 17 25.88 11.67 16.32
CA ASP A 17 25.35 11.09 15.10
C ASP A 17 23.81 11.11 15.07
N ILE A 18 23.16 10.91 16.21
CA ILE A 18 21.71 11.12 16.37
C ILE A 18 21.35 12.57 16.06
N ARG A 19 22.01 13.56 16.68
CA ARG A 19 21.71 14.99 16.41
C ARG A 19 21.85 15.36 14.94
N ARG A 20 22.85 14.79 14.27
CA ARG A 20 23.13 15.10 12.86
C ARG A 20 22.18 14.42 11.89
N THR A 21 21.77 13.18 12.17
CA THR A 21 21.13 12.33 11.16
C THR A 21 19.70 11.94 11.49
N ALA A 22 19.24 12.05 12.73
CA ALA A 22 17.88 11.69 13.10
C ALA A 22 16.85 12.48 12.29
N GLY A 23 15.73 11.83 11.95
CA GLY A 23 14.74 12.36 11.01
C GLY A 23 15.07 12.18 9.52
N THR A 24 16.30 11.79 9.16
CA THR A 24 16.68 11.51 7.77
C THR A 24 16.62 10.01 7.43
N PRO A 25 16.63 9.62 6.14
CA PRO A 25 16.72 8.21 5.73
C PRO A 25 17.95 7.48 6.28
N ASP A 26 19.02 8.19 6.60
CA ASP A 26 20.29 7.62 7.11
C ASP A 26 20.40 7.62 8.63
N GLY A 27 19.53 8.35 9.32
CA GLY A 27 19.49 8.39 10.78
C GLY A 27 18.53 7.43 11.45
N SER A 28 18.08 6.36 10.77
CA SER A 28 17.25 5.35 11.46
C SER A 28 18.04 4.68 12.59
N TYR A 29 17.36 4.28 13.65
CA TYR A 29 17.97 3.57 14.79
C TYR A 29 18.84 2.38 14.36
N ARG A 30 18.39 1.63 13.33
CA ARG A 30 19.15 0.47 12.80
C ARG A 30 20.42 0.89 12.07
N LYS A 31 20.39 1.97 11.29
CA LYS A 31 21.56 2.47 10.56
C LYS A 31 22.59 3.06 11.51
N ILE A 32 22.16 3.79 12.54
CA ILE A 32 23.05 4.30 13.58
C ILE A 32 23.65 3.14 14.37
N ALA A 33 22.83 2.16 14.78
CA ALA A 33 23.29 0.96 15.47
C ALA A 33 24.34 0.19 14.65
N ALA A 34 24.11 0.02 13.34
CA ALA A 34 25.05 -0.64 12.44
C ALA A 34 26.37 0.14 12.28
N ARG A 35 26.32 1.47 12.13
CA ARG A 35 27.53 2.31 11.99
C ARG A 35 28.43 2.26 13.22
N HIS A 36 27.84 2.18 14.41
CA HIS A 36 28.58 2.17 15.67
C HIS A 36 28.85 0.76 16.22
N SER A 37 28.40 -0.27 15.51
CA SER A 37 28.48 -1.68 15.92
C SER A 37 27.89 -1.92 17.31
N VAL A 38 26.69 -1.36 17.55
CA VAL A 38 25.94 -1.50 18.81
C VAL A 38 24.53 -2.02 18.57
N GLY A 39 23.85 -2.44 19.64
CA GLY A 39 22.44 -2.80 19.57
C GLY A 39 21.54 -1.57 19.44
N VAL A 40 20.36 -1.73 18.81
CA VAL A 40 19.34 -0.68 18.71
C VAL A 40 18.91 -0.16 20.09
N ALA A 41 18.78 -1.05 21.06
CA ALA A 41 18.45 -0.68 22.45
C ALA A 41 19.49 0.28 23.05
N THR A 42 20.77 0.12 22.70
CA THR A 42 21.84 1.03 23.15
C THR A 42 21.65 2.43 22.58
N VAL A 43 21.31 2.54 21.30
CA VAL A 43 21.03 3.84 20.64
C VAL A 43 19.83 4.52 21.29
N GLN A 44 18.75 3.78 21.60
CA GLN A 44 17.58 4.30 22.30
C GLN A 44 17.90 4.81 23.72
N THR A 45 18.70 4.06 24.47
CA THR A 45 19.15 4.48 25.81
C THR A 45 20.01 5.74 25.73
N VAL A 46 20.96 5.80 24.78
CA VAL A 46 21.79 7.00 24.56
C VAL A 46 20.92 8.20 24.17
N ALA A 47 19.94 8.01 23.29
CA ALA A 47 19.00 9.07 22.90
C ALA A 47 18.22 9.59 24.12
N LYS A 48 17.68 8.69 24.94
CA LYS A 48 16.91 9.06 26.15
C LYS A 48 17.77 9.82 27.16
N GLU A 49 18.97 9.35 27.44
CA GLU A 49 19.87 9.99 28.41
C GLU A 49 20.37 11.37 27.95
N ASN A 50 20.38 11.62 26.64
CA ASN A 50 20.79 12.91 26.07
C ASN A 50 19.61 13.83 25.70
N GLY A 51 18.37 13.47 26.06
CA GLY A 51 17.18 14.27 25.73
C GLY A 51 16.83 14.28 24.23
N LEU A 52 17.33 13.32 23.45
CA LEU A 52 17.15 13.19 22.00
C LEU A 52 16.07 12.17 21.61
N ALA A 53 15.26 11.70 22.56
CA ALA A 53 14.21 10.71 22.28
C ALA A 53 13.21 11.19 21.20
N ASP A 54 13.01 12.50 21.11
CA ASP A 54 12.09 13.15 20.18
C ASP A 54 12.69 13.40 18.79
N ALA A 55 13.98 13.13 18.57
CA ALA A 55 14.68 13.43 17.33
C ALA A 55 14.15 12.67 16.09
N TRP A 56 13.24 11.70 16.28
CA TRP A 56 12.58 10.95 15.21
C TRP A 56 11.09 11.24 15.06
N LYS A 57 10.50 12.15 15.86
CA LYS A 57 9.06 12.49 15.79
C LYS A 57 8.67 12.92 14.37
N ASP A 58 9.43 13.83 13.78
CA ASP A 58 9.18 14.33 12.43
C ASP A 58 9.25 13.20 11.38
N GLY A 59 10.19 12.27 11.53
CA GLY A 59 10.30 11.10 10.66
C GLY A 59 9.13 10.13 10.79
N HIS A 60 8.57 9.97 12.01
CA HIS A 60 7.37 9.17 12.24
C HIS A 60 6.14 9.82 11.61
N GLU A 61 5.98 11.13 11.76
CA GLU A 61 4.88 11.88 11.14
C GLU A 61 4.97 11.83 9.62
N GLN A 62 6.15 12.04 9.03
CA GLN A 62 6.38 11.90 7.59
C GLN A 62 6.09 10.48 7.10
N THR A 63 6.50 9.45 7.84
CA THR A 63 6.23 8.05 7.48
C THR A 63 4.74 7.74 7.55
N ARG A 64 4.04 8.27 8.57
CA ARG A 64 2.59 8.13 8.72
C ARG A 64 1.87 8.81 7.56
N ALA A 65 2.19 10.07 7.27
CA ALA A 65 1.61 10.82 6.14
C ALA A 65 1.88 10.11 4.80
N ALA A 66 3.10 9.63 4.57
CA ALA A 66 3.43 8.87 3.35
C ALA A 66 2.65 7.55 3.27
N THR A 67 2.39 6.90 4.40
CA THR A 67 1.57 5.69 4.45
C THR A 67 0.11 5.99 4.16
N GLU A 68 -0.45 7.05 4.75
CA GLU A 68 -1.82 7.52 4.50
C GLU A 68 -2.04 7.90 3.03
N VAL A 69 -1.07 8.57 2.40
CA VAL A 69 -1.12 8.87 0.96
C VAL A 69 -1.08 7.58 0.12
N LYS A 70 -0.24 6.60 0.49
CA LYS A 70 -0.17 5.31 -0.23
C LYS A 70 -1.46 4.51 -0.09
N THR A 71 -2.08 4.49 1.08
CA THR A 71 -3.35 3.79 1.29
C THR A 71 -4.48 4.46 0.52
N ALA A 72 -4.55 5.79 0.52
CA ALA A 72 -5.52 6.55 -0.28
C ALA A 72 -5.33 6.30 -1.79
N ASN A 73 -4.09 6.32 -2.28
CA ASN A 73 -3.79 6.02 -3.68
C ASN A 73 -4.14 4.58 -4.06
N ALA A 74 -3.90 3.62 -3.16
CA ALA A 74 -4.29 2.23 -3.40
C ALA A 74 -5.81 2.07 -3.47
N ALA A 75 -6.57 2.76 -2.61
CA ALA A 75 -8.02 2.78 -2.68
C ALA A 75 -8.52 3.39 -4.00
N ALA A 76 -7.98 4.55 -4.41
CA ALA A 76 -8.35 5.18 -5.67
C ALA A 76 -8.09 4.28 -6.89
N ARG A 77 -6.97 3.54 -6.90
CA ARG A 77 -6.66 2.57 -7.97
C ARG A 77 -7.64 1.39 -8.00
N ARG A 78 -8.11 0.93 -6.84
CA ARG A 78 -9.11 -0.16 -6.78
C ARG A 78 -10.47 0.30 -7.31
N ALA A 79 -10.90 1.49 -6.90
CA ALA A 79 -12.14 2.08 -7.41
C ALA A 79 -12.08 2.28 -8.93
N GLN A 80 -10.95 2.77 -9.47
CA GLN A 80 -10.77 2.89 -10.91
C GLN A 80 -10.82 1.53 -11.61
N LEU A 81 -10.12 0.52 -11.10
CA LEU A 81 -10.14 -0.83 -11.67
C LEU A 81 -11.54 -1.43 -11.65
N GLN A 82 -12.35 -1.13 -10.64
CA GLN A 82 -13.75 -1.55 -10.60
C GLN A 82 -14.57 -0.95 -11.75
N VAL A 83 -14.39 0.35 -12.03
CA VAL A 83 -15.03 1.04 -13.15
C VAL A 83 -14.57 0.43 -14.48
N ASP A 84 -13.27 0.22 -14.64
CA ASP A 84 -12.69 -0.35 -15.86
C ASP A 84 -13.23 -1.75 -16.14
N LEU A 85 -13.28 -2.63 -15.13
CA LEU A 85 -13.84 -3.98 -15.26
C LEU A 85 -15.32 -4.00 -15.67
N LEU A 86 -16.11 -3.04 -15.18
CA LEU A 86 -17.51 -2.89 -15.58
C LEU A 86 -17.63 -2.35 -17.02
N GLY A 87 -16.71 -1.46 -17.42
CA GLY A 87 -16.58 -0.99 -18.80
C GLY A 87 -16.24 -2.14 -19.76
N ASP A 88 -15.24 -2.95 -19.42
CA ASP A 88 -14.84 -4.13 -20.18
C ASP A 88 -16.00 -5.12 -20.32
N ALA A 89 -16.74 -5.36 -19.24
CA ALA A 89 -17.92 -6.24 -19.26
C ALA A 89 -19.01 -5.71 -20.22
N GLN A 90 -19.22 -4.39 -20.26
CA GLN A 90 -20.17 -3.77 -21.17
C GLN A 90 -19.69 -3.86 -22.63
N GLU A 91 -18.41 -3.59 -22.90
CA GLU A 91 -17.83 -3.72 -24.24
C GLU A 91 -17.92 -5.16 -24.74
N LEU A 92 -17.60 -6.14 -23.89
CA LEU A 92 -17.71 -7.56 -24.20
C LEU A 92 -19.16 -7.96 -24.52
N ARG A 93 -20.13 -7.41 -23.78
CA ARG A 93 -21.56 -7.64 -24.04
C ARG A 93 -21.97 -7.11 -25.42
N GLU A 94 -21.45 -5.95 -25.83
CA GLU A 94 -21.69 -5.39 -27.16
C GLU A 94 -21.06 -6.25 -28.25
N ARG A 95 -19.81 -6.70 -28.05
CA ARG A 95 -19.10 -7.61 -28.97
C ARG A 95 -19.81 -8.95 -29.13
N MET A 96 -20.49 -9.45 -28.09
CA MET A 96 -21.21 -10.72 -28.12
C MET A 96 -22.24 -10.81 -29.26
N PHE A 97 -22.87 -9.70 -29.61
CA PHE A 97 -23.84 -9.62 -30.70
C PHE A 97 -23.26 -8.99 -31.97
N GLY A 98 -21.95 -8.73 -31.98
CA GLY A 98 -21.24 -8.16 -33.10
C GLY A 98 -20.81 -9.20 -34.13
N ASN A 99 -20.11 -8.70 -35.15
CA ASN A 99 -19.47 -9.52 -36.17
C ASN A 99 -18.02 -9.82 -35.79
N VAL A 100 -17.58 -11.04 -36.07
CA VAL A 100 -16.21 -11.51 -35.86
C VAL A 100 -15.56 -11.76 -37.20
N ARG A 101 -14.29 -11.37 -37.33
CA ARG A 101 -13.48 -11.62 -38.51
C ARG A 101 -12.68 -12.91 -38.32
N HIS A 102 -12.99 -13.94 -39.11
CA HIS A 102 -12.24 -15.19 -39.12
C HIS A 102 -11.21 -15.14 -40.25
N LEU A 103 -9.94 -15.26 -39.89
CA LEU A 103 -8.85 -15.41 -40.83
C LEU A 103 -8.68 -16.90 -41.15
N HIS A 104 -8.58 -17.23 -42.42
CA HIS A 104 -8.28 -18.58 -42.86
C HIS A 104 -7.21 -18.57 -43.94
N VAL A 105 -6.29 -19.52 -43.85
CA VAL A 105 -5.22 -19.70 -44.82
C VAL A 105 -5.73 -20.61 -45.92
N VAL A 106 -5.77 -20.10 -47.15
CA VAL A 106 -6.19 -20.85 -48.33
C VAL A 106 -4.96 -21.23 -49.13
N LYS A 107 -4.83 -22.53 -49.43
CA LYS A 107 -3.78 -23.03 -50.31
C LYS A 107 -4.16 -22.76 -51.76
N VAL A 108 -3.35 -21.98 -52.46
CA VAL A 108 -3.55 -21.69 -53.87
C VAL A 108 -2.85 -22.79 -54.68
N ALA A 109 -3.62 -23.55 -55.46
CA ALA A 109 -3.09 -24.56 -56.36
C ALA A 109 -2.81 -23.96 -57.75
N GLY A 110 -1.67 -24.29 -58.34
CA GLY A 110 -1.26 -23.80 -59.67
C GLY A 110 0.26 -23.67 -59.80
N GLU A 111 0.72 -23.11 -60.92
CA GLU A 111 2.14 -22.89 -61.24
C GLU A 111 2.84 -21.96 -60.23
N PHE A 112 2.07 -21.10 -59.55
CA PHE A 112 2.51 -20.26 -58.43
C PHE A 112 1.91 -20.74 -57.10
N ALA A 113 2.06 -22.03 -56.80
CA ALA A 113 1.57 -22.60 -55.55
C ALA A 113 2.11 -21.82 -54.33
N GLY A 114 1.19 -21.44 -53.44
CA GLY A 114 1.49 -20.60 -52.28
C GLY A 114 0.33 -20.56 -51.28
N GLU A 115 0.55 -19.85 -50.17
CA GLU A 115 -0.47 -19.62 -49.14
C GLU A 115 -0.99 -18.19 -49.26
N SER A 116 -2.30 -18.03 -49.22
CA SER A 116 -2.96 -16.72 -49.15
C SER A 116 -3.82 -16.65 -47.90
N VAL A 117 -3.93 -15.46 -47.30
CA VAL A 117 -4.78 -15.23 -46.13
C VAL A 117 -6.06 -14.56 -46.61
N GLU A 118 -7.17 -15.29 -46.48
CA GLU A 118 -8.50 -14.77 -46.71
C GLU A 118 -9.22 -14.51 -45.38
N HIS A 119 -10.31 -13.75 -45.43
CA HIS A 119 -11.11 -13.49 -44.26
C HIS A 119 -12.60 -13.52 -44.56
N THR A 120 -13.36 -14.04 -43.60
CA THR A 120 -14.82 -13.99 -43.58
C THR A 120 -15.28 -13.21 -42.36
N VAL A 121 -16.36 -12.46 -42.52
CA VAL A 121 -17.01 -11.74 -41.43
C VAL A 121 -18.33 -12.44 -41.16
N VAL A 122 -18.48 -13.03 -39.98
CA VAL A 122 -19.69 -13.74 -39.58
C VAL A 122 -20.15 -13.24 -38.22
N PRO A 123 -21.45 -13.34 -37.89
CA PRO A 123 -21.93 -13.07 -36.55
C PRO A 123 -21.21 -13.95 -35.53
N THR A 124 -21.05 -13.44 -34.32
CA THR A 124 -20.46 -14.18 -33.21
C THR A 124 -21.22 -15.49 -32.97
N GLY A 125 -20.49 -16.62 -32.89
CA GLY A 125 -21.06 -17.94 -32.75
C GLY A 125 -21.26 -18.39 -31.30
N PRO A 126 -21.92 -19.55 -31.07
CA PRO A 126 -22.20 -20.06 -29.72
C PRO A 126 -20.96 -20.37 -28.88
N ARG A 127 -19.79 -20.57 -29.49
CA ARG A 127 -18.53 -20.77 -28.75
C ARG A 127 -18.03 -19.45 -28.21
N GLU A 128 -17.93 -18.46 -29.08
CA GLU A 128 -17.51 -17.11 -28.76
C GLU A 128 -18.44 -16.47 -27.71
N TRP A 129 -19.76 -16.73 -27.78
CA TRP A 129 -20.70 -16.31 -26.73
C TRP A 129 -20.37 -16.88 -25.36
N ARG A 130 -20.02 -18.17 -25.28
CA ARG A 130 -19.63 -18.79 -24.00
C ARG A 130 -18.36 -18.16 -23.45
N ASP A 131 -17.37 -17.93 -24.31
CA ASP A 131 -16.09 -17.35 -23.92
C ASP A 131 -16.29 -15.89 -23.43
N ILE A 132 -17.09 -15.11 -24.15
CA ILE A 132 -17.47 -13.74 -23.78
C ILE A 132 -18.26 -13.69 -22.47
N MET A 133 -19.28 -14.53 -22.32
CA MET A 133 -20.08 -14.59 -21.09
C MET A 133 -19.25 -15.02 -19.88
N SER A 134 -18.28 -15.92 -20.09
CA SER A 134 -17.34 -16.33 -19.05
C SER A 134 -16.46 -15.16 -18.61
N ALA A 135 -15.92 -14.40 -19.57
CA ALA A 135 -15.12 -13.21 -19.29
C ALA A 135 -15.93 -12.12 -18.56
N ILE A 136 -17.17 -11.85 -18.98
CA ILE A 136 -18.10 -10.93 -18.29
C ILE A 136 -18.34 -11.38 -16.85
N GLY A 137 -18.57 -12.68 -16.63
CA GLY A 137 -18.77 -13.27 -15.31
C GLY A 137 -17.57 -13.08 -14.39
N VAL A 138 -16.36 -13.28 -14.91
CA VAL A 138 -15.10 -13.03 -14.18
C VAL A 138 -14.95 -11.55 -13.84
N ALA A 139 -15.11 -10.64 -14.82
CA ALA A 139 -14.98 -9.20 -14.61
C ALA A 139 -15.97 -8.68 -13.56
N SER A 140 -17.23 -9.11 -13.66
CA SER A 140 -18.28 -8.76 -12.69
C SER A 140 -17.97 -9.29 -11.29
N SER A 141 -17.52 -10.54 -11.18
CA SER A 141 -17.15 -11.14 -9.89
C SER A 141 -15.98 -10.40 -9.23
N LYS A 142 -14.97 -10.02 -10.02
CA LYS A 142 -13.81 -9.25 -9.52
C LYS A 142 -14.17 -7.82 -9.13
N SER A 143 -15.07 -7.17 -9.86
CA SER A 143 -15.65 -5.88 -9.49
C SER A 143 -16.34 -5.94 -8.12
N VAL A 144 -17.13 -7.01 -7.86
CA VAL A 144 -17.78 -7.22 -6.56
C VAL A 144 -16.76 -7.50 -5.44
N GLU A 145 -15.74 -8.32 -5.70
CA GLU A 145 -14.67 -8.58 -4.72
C GLU A 145 -13.93 -7.29 -4.32
N LEU A 146 -13.62 -6.41 -5.28
CA LEU A 146 -12.99 -5.11 -5.03
C LEU A 146 -13.89 -4.21 -4.19
N ALA A 147 -15.18 -4.10 -4.55
CA ALA A 147 -16.16 -3.32 -3.79
C ALA A 147 -16.31 -3.81 -2.35
N ARG A 148 -16.29 -5.14 -2.15
CA ARG A 148 -16.33 -5.74 -0.81
C ARG A 148 -15.09 -5.40 0.00
N LEU A 149 -13.90 -5.50 -0.59
CA LEU A 149 -12.65 -5.15 0.07
C LEU A 149 -12.63 -3.68 0.48
N GLU A 150 -13.18 -2.80 -0.34
CA GLU A 150 -13.33 -1.38 -0.01
C GLU A 150 -14.31 -1.16 1.13
N ALA A 151 -15.46 -1.84 1.15
CA ALA A 151 -16.42 -1.76 2.25
C ALA A 151 -15.82 -2.26 3.57
N GLU A 152 -15.09 -3.37 3.55
CA GLU A 152 -14.39 -3.94 4.72
C GLU A 152 -13.31 -2.98 5.23
N GLN A 153 -12.52 -2.37 4.33
CA GLN A 153 -11.49 -1.39 4.70
C GLN A 153 -12.07 -0.07 5.20
N ALA A 154 -13.18 0.40 4.63
CA ALA A 154 -13.87 1.60 5.10
C ALA A 154 -14.43 1.41 6.51
N GLY A 155 -15.05 0.24 6.79
CA GLY A 155 -15.55 -0.10 8.11
C GLY A 155 -14.45 -0.27 9.16
N ALA A 156 -13.37 -0.99 8.82
CA ALA A 156 -12.22 -1.15 9.71
C ALA A 156 -11.49 0.19 9.95
N GLY A 157 -11.33 1.01 8.92
CA GLY A 157 -10.71 2.34 9.01
C GLY A 157 -11.51 3.32 9.88
N GLN A 158 -12.84 3.31 9.80
CA GLN A 158 -13.70 4.10 10.69
C GLN A 158 -13.56 3.67 12.16
N ALA A 159 -13.56 2.35 12.43
CA ALA A 159 -13.37 1.85 13.78
C ALA A 159 -11.98 2.19 14.35
N SER A 160 -10.92 2.07 13.56
CA SER A 160 -9.56 2.47 13.99
C SER A 160 -9.45 3.97 14.25
N GLY A 161 -10.07 4.82 13.42
CA GLY A 161 -10.09 6.27 13.65
C GLY A 161 -10.79 6.66 14.95
N LEU A 162 -11.91 6.00 15.27
CA LEU A 162 -12.62 6.18 16.55
C LEU A 162 -11.77 5.73 17.75
N LEU A 163 -11.07 4.60 17.63
CA LEU A 163 -10.18 4.11 18.69
C LEU A 163 -8.98 5.03 18.93
N GLU A 164 -8.36 5.57 17.88
CA GLU A 164 -7.29 6.56 18.02
C GLU A 164 -7.76 7.87 18.64
N GLN A 165 -8.99 8.31 18.32
CA GLN A 165 -9.59 9.49 18.93
C GLN A 165 -9.90 9.24 20.41
N PHE A 166 -10.38 8.05 20.75
CA PHE A 166 -10.62 7.64 22.13
C PHE A 166 -9.32 7.55 22.94
N GLU A 167 -8.27 6.97 22.37
CA GLU A 167 -6.94 6.91 23.00
C GLU A 167 -6.37 8.32 23.26
N ARG A 168 -6.47 9.22 22.29
CA ARG A 168 -6.05 10.62 22.44
C ARG A 168 -6.82 11.31 23.57
N SER A 169 -8.14 11.12 23.64
CA SER A 169 -9.00 11.64 24.70
C SER A 169 -8.58 11.11 26.09
N LEU A 170 -8.28 9.81 26.20
CA LEU A 170 -7.81 9.21 27.45
C LEU A 170 -6.44 9.75 27.87
N ARG A 171 -5.51 9.96 26.93
CA ARG A 171 -4.22 10.58 27.25
C ARG A 171 -4.39 12.02 27.73
N SER A 172 -5.21 12.83 27.06
CA SER A 172 -5.46 14.21 27.49
C SER A 172 -6.13 14.27 28.87
N ALA A 173 -7.10 13.38 29.13
CA ALA A 173 -7.75 13.31 30.44
C ALA A 173 -6.78 12.89 31.55
N ARG A 174 -5.86 11.98 31.26
CA ARG A 174 -4.81 11.59 32.20
C ARG A 174 -3.86 12.74 32.51
N VAL A 175 -3.38 13.46 31.50
CA VAL A 175 -2.50 14.62 31.68
C VAL A 175 -3.20 15.71 32.51
N ALA A 176 -4.47 16.01 32.20
CA ALA A 176 -5.25 16.97 32.97
C ALA A 176 -5.43 16.56 34.45
N ARG A 177 -5.62 15.26 34.71
CA ARG A 177 -5.69 14.73 36.08
C ARG A 177 -4.36 14.84 36.81
N GLU A 178 -3.25 14.53 36.16
CA GLU A 178 -1.91 14.64 36.76
C GLU A 178 -1.61 16.11 37.11
N GLN A 179 -1.95 17.06 36.24
CA GLN A 179 -1.83 18.51 36.52
C GLN A 179 -2.70 18.96 37.70
N ALA A 180 -3.95 18.49 37.79
CA ALA A 180 -4.86 18.86 38.88
C ALA A 180 -4.41 18.31 40.26
N ILE A 181 -3.62 17.23 40.29
CA ILE A 181 -3.04 16.69 41.52
C ILE A 181 -1.85 17.54 41.98
N ASP A 182 -1.03 18.02 41.05
CA ASP A 182 0.13 18.87 41.36
C ASP A 182 -0.27 20.31 41.77
N GLU A 183 -1.45 20.78 41.37
CA GLU A 183 -2.00 22.10 41.74
C GLU A 183 -2.83 22.11 43.04
N ALA A 184 -3.04 20.95 43.68
CA ALA A 184 -3.76 20.87 44.95
C ALA A 184 -2.85 21.27 46.13
N PRO A 185 -3.17 22.34 46.88
CA PRO A 185 -2.34 22.86 47.97
C PRO A 185 -2.31 21.98 49.23
#